data_AF-A0A090VK24-F1
#
_entry.id   AF-A0A090VK24-F1
#
_cell.length_a   1.000
_cell.length_b   1.000
_cell.length_c   1.000
_cell.angle_alpha   90.00
_cell.angle_beta   90.00
_cell.angle_gamma   90.00
#
_symmetry.space_group_name_H-M   'P 1'
#
loop_
_entity.id
_entity.type
_entity.pdbx_description
1 polymer ?
#
loop_
_entity_poly.entity_id
_entity_poly.type
_entity_poly.pdbx_seq_one_letter_code
_entity_poly.pdbx_strand_id
1 'polypeptide(L)' 'MDEKVKYNIEFPIQASPQLLYQYISTPSGLSEWFSDNVNSRGELFTFIWDGSEEKSKTIK' A
#
# COMPACT_ATOMS: atom_id res chain seq x y z
N MET A 1 10.81 -19.07 16.10
CA MET A 1 10.42 -18.13 15.04
C MET A 1 9.36 -18.86 14.25
N ASP A 2 8.11 -18.43 14.36
CA ASP A 2 7.04 -18.99 13.55
C ASP A 2 7.29 -18.69 12.07
N GLU A 3 7.09 -19.70 11.21
CA GLU A 3 7.16 -19.52 9.77
C GLU A 3 6.03 -18.58 9.32
N LYS A 4 6.36 -17.63 8.44
CA LYS A 4 5.36 -16.75 7.84
C LYS A 4 4.45 -17.56 6.93
N VAL A 5 3.15 -17.57 7.22
CA VAL A 5 2.14 -18.23 6.39
C VAL A 5 1.66 -17.27 5.30
N LYS A 6 1.64 -17.72 4.05
CA LYS A 6 1.09 -16.92 2.94
C LYS A 6 -0.42 -16.76 3.13
N TYR A 7 -0.89 -15.53 3.02
CA TYR A 7 -2.31 -15.19 3.08
C TYR A 7 -2.75 -14.54 1.76
N ASN A 8 -3.84 -15.03 1.17
CA ASN A 8 -4.44 -14.45 -0.04
C ASN A 8 -5.94 -14.29 0.16
N ILE A 9 -6.48 -13.15 -0.27
CA ILE A 9 -7.92 -12.89 -0.36
C ILE A 9 -8.20 -12.23 -1.71
N GLU A 10 -9.36 -12.51 -2.29
CA GLU A 10 -9.85 -11.89 -3.51
C GLU A 10 -11.22 -11.25 -3.26
N PHE A 11 -11.45 -10.07 -3.82
CA PHE A 11 -12.72 -9.34 -3.71
C PHE A 11 -13.16 -8.82 -5.08
N PRO A 12 -14.44 -9.00 -5.46
CA PRO A 12 -14.98 -8.34 -6.64
C PRO A 12 -15.22 -6.85 -6.33
N ILE A 13 -14.62 -5.96 -7.12
CA ILE A 13 -14.84 -4.51 -7.00
C ILE A 13 -15.48 -3.99 -8.29
N GLN A 14 -16.61 -3.30 -8.17
CA GLN A 14 -17.32 -2.70 -9.31
C GLN A 14 -16.69 -1.34 -9.69
N ALA A 15 -15.43 -1.37 -10.10
CA ALA A 15 -14.69 -0.19 -10.54
C ALA A 15 -13.80 -0.54 -11.73
N SER A 16 -13.41 0.48 -12.52
CA SER A 16 -12.44 0.27 -13.59
C SER A 16 -11.04 -0.02 -12.99
N PRO A 17 -10.22 -0.85 -13.65
CA PRO A 17 -8.86 -1.12 -13.18
C PRO A 17 -8.04 0.17 -13.02
N GLN A 18 -8.18 1.12 -13.94
CA GLN A 18 -7.48 2.40 -13.90
C GLN A 18 -7.79 3.19 -12.62
N LEU A 19 -9.06 3.24 -12.21
CA LEU A 19 -9.45 3.89 -10.97
C LEU A 19 -8.81 3.19 -9.77
N LEU A 20 -8.86 1.85 -9.72
CA LEU A 20 -8.26 1.08 -8.63
C LEU A 20 -6.75 1.32 -8.51
N TYR A 21 -6.02 1.36 -9.62
CA TYR A 21 -4.58 1.64 -9.63
C TYR A 21 -4.25 3.01 -9.02
N GLN A 22 -5.12 4.01 -9.13
CA GLN A 22 -4.88 5.31 -8.48
C GLN A 22 -4.86 5.18 -6.93
N TYR A 23 -5.69 4.31 -6.36
CA TYR A 23 -5.79 4.09 -4.91
C TYR A 23 -4.72 3.16 -4.35
N ILE A 24 -4.12 2.29 -5.16
CA ILE A 24 -3.17 1.27 -4.67
C ILE A 24 -1.71 1.52 -5.09
N SER A 25 -1.46 2.43 -6.03
CA SER A 25 -0.12 2.66 -6.59
C SER A 25 0.43 4.07 -6.36
N THR A 26 -0.34 4.96 -5.73
CA THR A 26 0.11 6.31 -5.42
C THR A 26 0.18 6.52 -3.90
N PRO A 27 1.11 7.35 -3.39
CA PRO A 27 1.18 7.65 -1.96
C PRO A 27 -0.11 8.28 -1.43
N SER A 28 -0.68 9.22 -2.18
CA SER A 28 -1.93 9.87 -1.82
C SER A 28 -3.07 8.86 -1.77
N GLY A 29 -3.21 7.99 -2.77
CA GLY A 29 -4.22 6.94 -2.79
C GLY A 29 -4.09 5.97 -1.61
N LEU A 30 -2.87 5.53 -1.29
CA LEU A 30 -2.61 4.62 -0.17
C LEU A 30 -2.85 5.30 1.19
N SER A 31 -2.64 6.60 1.31
CA SER A 31 -2.91 7.35 2.55
C SER A 31 -4.41 7.49 2.84
N GLU A 32 -5.28 7.35 1.84
CA GLU A 32 -6.73 7.50 2.01
C GLU A 32 -7.40 6.27 2.64
N TRP A 33 -6.81 5.08 2.52
CA TRP A 33 -7.46 3.84 2.95
C TRP A 33 -6.53 2.79 3.55
N PHE A 34 -5.23 2.82 3.23
CA PHE A 34 -4.28 1.82 3.71
C PHE A 34 -3.67 2.27 5.02
N SER A 35 -2.95 3.40 5.08
CA SER A 35 -2.23 3.88 6.28
C SER A 35 -2.50 5.35 6.59
N ASP A 36 -2.18 5.82 7.80
CA ASP A 36 -2.42 7.22 8.20
C ASP A 36 -1.72 8.25 7.30
N ASN A 37 -0.51 7.92 6.84
CA ASN A 37 0.22 8.76 5.89
C ASN A 37 1.25 7.93 5.11
N VAL A 38 1.40 8.25 3.82
CA VAL A 38 2.41 7.64 2.95
C VAL A 38 3.24 8.72 2.30
N ASN A 39 4.54 8.69 2.57
CA ASN A 39 5.53 9.50 1.90
C ASN A 39 6.23 8.70 0.81
N SER A 40 6.54 9.34 -0.32
CA SER A 40 7.41 8.76 -1.35
C SER A 40 8.63 9.61 -1.63
N ARG A 41 9.79 8.97 -1.76
CA ARG A 41 11.01 9.60 -2.31
C ARG A 41 11.64 8.65 -3.32
N GLY A 42 11.53 8.98 -4.61
CA GLY A 42 11.99 8.11 -5.68
C GLY A 42 11.21 6.79 -5.68
N GLU A 43 11.92 5.66 -5.57
CA GLU A 43 11.33 4.30 -5.56
C GLU A 43 11.01 3.79 -4.15
N LEU A 44 11.17 4.63 -3.11
CA LEU A 44 10.92 4.28 -1.71
C LEU A 44 9.61 4.89 -1.21
N PHE A 45 8.74 4.02 -0.71
CA PHE A 45 7.53 4.36 0.03
C PHE A 45 7.79 4.22 1.53
N THR A 46 7.37 5.20 2.31
CA THR A 46 7.41 5.19 3.78
C THR A 46 5.98 5.32 4.28
N PHE A 47 5.47 4.26 4.90
CA PHE A 47 4.15 4.18 5.50
C PHE A 47 4.25 4.56 6.97
N ILE A 48 3.30 5.36 7.45
CA ILE A 48 3.25 5.82 8.83
C ILE A 48 1.96 5.29 9.45
N TRP A 49 2.09 4.61 10.59
CA TRP A 49 1.00 4.00 11.36
C TRP A 49 1.14 4.38 12.83
N ASP A 50 0.24 5.19 13.37
CA ASP A 50 0.27 5.62 14.78
C ASP A 50 1.66 6.13 15.23
N GLY A 51 2.39 6.79 14.33
CA GLY A 51 3.75 7.30 14.56
C GLY A 51 4.90 6.31 14.30
N SER A 52 4.62 5.06 13.93
CA SER A 52 5.61 4.08 13.49
C SER A 52 5.84 4.14 11.98
N GLU A 53 7.09 4.00 11.53
CA GLU A 53 7.45 4.07 10.11
C GLU A 53 7.85 2.71 9.55
N GLU A 54 7.23 2.31 8.43
CA GLU A 54 7.59 1.11 7.67
C GLU A 54 7.98 1.49 6.25
N LYS A 55 9.09 0.94 5.73
CA LYS A 55 9.63 1.29 4.41
C LYS A 55 9.51 0.14 3.42
N SER A 56 9.07 0.45 2.21
CA SER A 56 8.98 -0.50 1.11
C SER A 56 9.54 0.08 -0.18
N LYS A 57 10.05 -0.80 -1.04
CA LYS A 57 10.49 -0.45 -2.39
C LYS A 57 9.43 -0.87 -3.39
N THR A 58 9.16 -0.04 -4.38
CA THR A 58 8.36 -0.45 -5.52
C THR A 58 9.09 -1.56 -6.27
N ILE A 59 8.44 -2.71 -6.44
CA ILE A 59 8.94 -3.79 -7.27
C ILE A 59 8.48 -3.47 -8.70
N LYS A 60 9.44 -3.39 -9.64
CA LYS A 60 9.16 -3.24 -11.07
C LYS A 60 8.78 -4.57 -11.70
#